data_AF-A0A0A1XHN3-F1
#
_entry.id   AF-A0A0A1XHN3-F1
#
_cell.length_a   1.000
_cell.length_b   1.000
_cell.length_c   1.000
_cell.angle_alpha   90.00
_cell.angle_beta   90.00
_cell.angle_gamma   90.00
#
_symmetry.space_group_name_H-M   'P 1'
#
loop_
_entity.id
_entity.type
_entity.pdbx_description
1 polymer ?
#
loop_
_entity_poly.entity_id
_entity_poly.type
_entity_poly.pdbx_seq_one_letter_code
_entity_poly.pdbx_strand_id
1 'polypeptide(L)'
;MFGLLRPKSFGNVFKSVTRILPQLRTYVSPAINQLLQLQQTEICADPPSRGLVLGVYADEDDKTDAGVLTPSAWRYNVQKTAGRLLEVLRMSGPMPKRGEARILFAVEPEKVPYYSAVAVVGLGKECLGYNSYEVLDEQKEAIRRSVARACMELAFLDTAKIEIENCGHAESAAEGAALGIWAYQELKEIKRRIMVPAIDLYTHKDELCDIEGWRIGLQKAAAQNLTRQLQEMPSNLLTPTAFAQTVVEVLCKSGVNVEVKVEGWAESQSMHAFLAVGKASCEPPIFLELSYYGTSAEERPIVLVGQGITYDCGGLCLKRLQELVHMRGDMTGAAVVVAACRAIAGLRLPVNIRGLIPLCENVMGCNSFRPGDVTKAMNGKSIEVQGTDHEDVLVLADALLYAQNFCPKFIVDIGTTSGMMRNALDEAACGIFTNSEILWQQIKHASMHTGDRVWRFPLWNFYTKQVTAGAASDVQNYGEGRGGRPCKAAAFLREFVPCGQWMHIDATNVMVTNGKAFEYIRKGMAGRPTRTLIEFIAQTICKDTAPKLNIKK
;
A
#
# COMPACT_ATOMS: atom_id res chain seq x y z
N MET A 1 57.65 6.34 -38.91
CA MET A 1 57.86 5.31 -39.95
C MET A 1 56.50 4.98 -40.56
N PHE A 2 56.42 5.08 -41.88
CA PHE A 2 55.34 4.70 -42.79
C PHE A 2 54.80 3.28 -42.50
N GLY A 3 53.56 2.88 -42.81
CA GLY A 3 52.50 3.44 -43.63
C GLY A 3 51.28 2.49 -43.68
N LEU A 4 50.16 3.03 -44.18
CA LEU A 4 48.85 2.40 -44.39
C LEU A 4 48.88 1.20 -45.38
N LEU A 5 47.83 0.35 -45.34
CA LEU A 5 46.82 0.18 -46.41
C LEU A 5 45.90 -1.06 -46.18
N ARG A 6 44.57 -0.83 -46.27
CA ARG A 6 43.49 -1.76 -46.71
C ARG A 6 43.07 -1.33 -48.16
N PRO A 7 42.05 -1.86 -48.90
CA PRO A 7 41.07 -2.98 -48.72
C PRO A 7 40.69 -3.80 -50.02
N LYS A 8 39.65 -4.67 -49.91
CA LYS A 8 38.67 -5.22 -50.92
C LYS A 8 39.00 -6.62 -51.52
N SER A 9 38.08 -7.57 -51.75
CA SER A 9 36.66 -7.48 -52.19
C SER A 9 35.72 -8.64 -51.78
N PHE A 10 34.43 -8.32 -51.86
CA PHE A 10 33.17 -9.09 -51.86
C PHE A 10 33.11 -10.45 -52.60
N GLY A 11 32.20 -11.34 -52.17
CA GLY A 11 31.62 -12.37 -53.04
C GLY A 11 30.80 -13.50 -52.39
N ASN A 12 29.49 -13.25 -52.20
CA ASN A 12 28.36 -14.19 -52.30
C ASN A 12 28.04 -15.26 -51.22
N VAL A 13 26.88 -14.99 -50.64
CA VAL A 13 25.91 -15.82 -49.94
C VAL A 13 25.18 -16.79 -50.93
N PHE A 14 24.66 -17.90 -50.38
CA PHE A 14 23.68 -18.86 -50.92
C PHE A 14 24.15 -19.85 -52.00
N LYS A 15 24.41 -21.10 -51.58
CA LYS A 15 23.67 -22.28 -52.09
C LYS A 15 23.94 -23.54 -51.24
N SER A 16 22.83 -24.06 -50.70
CA SER A 16 22.51 -25.48 -50.48
C SER A 16 23.34 -26.24 -49.43
N VAL A 17 22.85 -26.46 -48.20
CA VAL A 17 21.68 -27.31 -47.84
C VAL A 17 21.70 -28.65 -48.57
N THR A 18 22.43 -29.62 -48.01
CA THR A 18 22.06 -31.03 -47.77
C THR A 18 23.33 -31.86 -47.63
N ARG A 19 23.68 -32.23 -46.38
CA ARG A 19 24.37 -33.47 -45.97
C ARG A 19 24.93 -33.35 -44.55
N ILE A 20 24.04 -33.22 -43.56
CA ILE A 20 24.32 -33.62 -42.17
C ILE A 20 23.05 -34.27 -41.61
N LEU A 21 22.86 -35.55 -41.92
CA LEU A 21 21.90 -36.46 -41.27
C LEU A 21 22.53 -37.85 -41.45
N PRO A 22 23.39 -38.31 -40.53
CA PRO A 22 22.87 -39.04 -39.37
C PRO A 22 23.79 -38.92 -38.12
N GLN A 23 23.58 -37.91 -37.28
CA GLN A 23 24.11 -37.88 -35.89
C GLN A 23 23.08 -37.32 -34.88
N LEU A 24 21.79 -37.38 -35.20
CA LEU A 24 20.69 -36.87 -34.37
C LEU A 24 19.68 -37.98 -34.01
N ARG A 25 20.16 -39.17 -33.63
CA ARG A 25 19.27 -40.29 -33.27
C ARG A 25 19.51 -40.93 -31.90
N THR A 26 20.18 -40.25 -30.97
CA THR A 26 20.46 -40.80 -29.62
C THR A 26 20.16 -39.86 -28.46
N TYR A 27 19.38 -38.79 -28.64
CA TYR A 27 19.02 -37.85 -27.54
C TYR A 27 17.51 -37.63 -27.32
N VAL A 28 16.68 -38.63 -27.61
CA VAL A 28 15.22 -38.54 -27.33
C VAL A 28 14.74 -39.47 -26.20
N SER A 29 15.63 -40.24 -25.58
CA SER A 29 15.24 -41.23 -24.55
C SER A 29 15.34 -40.85 -23.06
N PRO A 30 15.88 -39.69 -22.62
CA PRO A 30 15.77 -39.28 -21.21
C PRO A 30 14.51 -38.43 -20.92
N ALA A 31 14.08 -37.59 -21.86
CA ALA A 31 13.00 -36.64 -21.64
C ALA A 31 11.60 -37.28 -21.62
N ILE A 32 11.39 -38.34 -22.40
CA ILE A 32 10.12 -39.10 -22.39
C ILE A 32 10.01 -39.96 -21.12
N ASN A 33 11.13 -40.50 -20.63
CA ASN A 33 11.15 -41.23 -19.36
C ASN A 33 11.01 -40.32 -18.13
N GLN A 34 11.50 -39.07 -18.19
CA GLN A 34 11.21 -38.06 -17.16
C GLN A 34 9.75 -37.60 -17.18
N LEU A 35 9.12 -37.50 -18.34
CA LEU A 35 7.68 -37.16 -18.45
C LEU A 35 6.77 -38.30 -17.97
N LEU A 36 7.14 -39.56 -18.22
CA LEU A 36 6.44 -40.74 -17.70
C LEU A 36 6.69 -40.98 -16.21
N GLN A 37 7.89 -40.66 -15.71
CA GLN A 37 8.17 -40.66 -14.26
C GLN A 37 7.44 -39.51 -13.55
N LEU A 38 7.31 -38.33 -14.16
CA LEU A 38 6.51 -37.23 -13.61
C LEU A 38 5.01 -37.58 -13.55
N GLN A 39 4.49 -38.33 -14.54
CA GLN A 39 3.11 -38.84 -14.51
C GLN A 39 2.89 -39.97 -13.49
N GLN A 40 3.93 -40.69 -13.06
CA GLN A 40 3.82 -41.73 -12.03
C GLN A 40 4.18 -41.25 -10.62
N THR A 41 4.90 -40.13 -10.47
CA THR A 41 5.16 -39.51 -9.16
C THR A 41 4.01 -38.67 -8.62
N GLU A 42 3.00 -38.32 -9.43
CA GLU A 42 1.79 -37.65 -8.95
C GLU A 42 0.86 -38.55 -8.11
N ILE A 43 1.13 -39.85 -8.03
CA ILE A 43 0.32 -40.80 -7.24
C ILE A 43 0.88 -40.97 -5.80
N CYS A 44 2.05 -40.38 -5.49
CA CYS A 44 2.69 -40.52 -4.17
C CYS A 44 3.18 -39.22 -3.54
N ALA A 45 2.82 -38.06 -4.09
CA ALA A 45 2.88 -36.81 -3.33
C ALA A 45 1.54 -36.69 -2.60
N ASP A 46 1.56 -36.59 -1.26
CA ASP A 46 0.37 -36.18 -0.52
C ASP A 46 -0.19 -34.92 -1.20
N PRO A 47 -1.50 -34.85 -1.49
CA PRO A 47 -2.06 -33.67 -2.13
C PRO A 47 -1.67 -32.44 -1.33
N PRO A 48 -1.31 -31.31 -1.99
CA PRO A 48 -0.91 -30.10 -1.27
C PRO A 48 -1.99 -29.77 -0.25
N SER A 49 -1.60 -29.49 0.99
CA SER A 49 -2.52 -29.13 2.08
C SER A 49 -3.43 -27.99 1.63
N ARG A 50 -4.75 -28.24 1.57
CA ARG A 50 -5.77 -27.26 1.18
C ARG A 50 -6.57 -26.82 2.39
N GLY A 51 -6.69 -25.51 2.55
CA GLY A 51 -7.52 -24.88 3.57
C GLY A 51 -8.76 -24.28 2.94
N LEU A 52 -9.86 -24.28 3.69
CA LEU A 52 -11.09 -23.57 3.33
C LEU A 52 -11.46 -22.61 4.46
N VAL A 53 -11.84 -21.38 4.13
CA VAL A 53 -12.36 -20.38 5.09
C VAL A 53 -13.84 -20.17 4.83
N LEU A 54 -14.66 -20.37 5.86
CA LEU A 54 -16.12 -20.25 5.86
C LEU A 54 -16.59 -19.37 7.01
N GLY A 55 -17.67 -18.62 6.82
CA GLY A 55 -18.21 -17.67 7.78
C GLY A 55 -19.42 -18.21 8.55
N VAL A 56 -19.57 -17.71 9.78
CA VAL A 56 -20.78 -17.88 10.60
C VAL A 56 -21.15 -16.54 11.25
N TYR A 57 -22.43 -16.20 11.19
CA TYR A 57 -23.01 -15.10 11.96
C TYR A 57 -23.49 -15.61 13.31
N ALA A 58 -23.19 -14.88 14.37
CA ALA A 58 -23.62 -15.19 15.74
C ALA A 58 -23.65 -13.91 16.59
N ASP A 59 -24.56 -13.86 17.56
CA ASP A 59 -24.58 -12.84 18.60
C ASP A 59 -23.44 -13.10 19.59
N GLU A 60 -22.48 -12.18 19.63
CA GLU A 60 -21.28 -12.30 20.48
C GLU A 60 -21.60 -12.20 21.98
N ASP A 61 -22.77 -11.64 22.32
CA ASP A 61 -23.25 -11.46 23.69
C ASP A 61 -24.01 -12.70 24.18
N ASP A 62 -24.52 -13.55 23.27
CA ASP A 62 -25.24 -14.78 23.60
C ASP A 62 -24.39 -16.03 23.31
N LYS A 63 -23.84 -16.62 24.38
CA LYS A 63 -23.05 -17.86 24.29
C LYS A 63 -23.87 -19.08 23.84
N THR A 64 -25.19 -19.00 23.88
CA THR A 64 -26.10 -20.08 23.50
C THR A 64 -26.62 -19.95 22.07
N ASP A 65 -26.25 -18.88 21.35
CA ASP A 65 -26.59 -18.70 19.95
C ASP A 65 -26.07 -19.89 19.12
N ALA A 66 -26.99 -20.49 18.36
CA ALA A 66 -26.73 -21.65 17.54
C ALA A 66 -26.00 -21.33 16.23
N GLY A 67 -25.81 -20.03 15.93
CA GLY A 67 -25.12 -19.50 14.77
C GLY A 67 -25.84 -19.76 13.44
N VAL A 68 -25.68 -18.83 12.50
CA VAL A 68 -26.19 -18.94 11.13
C VAL A 68 -25.01 -18.96 10.16
N LEU A 69 -24.81 -20.09 9.47
CA LEU A 69 -23.78 -20.19 8.42
C LEU A 69 -24.11 -19.23 7.27
N THR A 70 -23.08 -18.67 6.64
CA THR A 70 -23.24 -17.93 5.38
C THR A 70 -23.82 -18.85 4.29
N PRO A 71 -24.38 -18.31 3.18
CA PRO A 71 -24.94 -19.14 2.11
C PRO A 71 -23.93 -20.16 1.55
N SER A 72 -22.67 -19.76 1.37
CA SER A 72 -21.60 -20.63 0.87
C SER A 72 -21.19 -21.68 1.89
N ALA A 73 -21.04 -21.31 3.17
CA ALA A 73 -20.78 -22.25 4.25
C ALA A 73 -21.93 -23.26 4.45
N TRP A 74 -23.18 -22.82 4.32
CA TRP A 74 -24.36 -23.69 4.39
C TRP A 74 -24.38 -24.70 3.24
N ARG A 75 -24.14 -24.25 2.01
CA ARG A 75 -24.03 -25.15 0.84
C ARG A 75 -22.93 -26.19 1.04
N TYR A 76 -21.75 -25.76 1.52
CA TYR A 76 -20.65 -26.67 1.83
C TYR A 76 -21.05 -27.69 2.91
N ASN A 77 -21.70 -27.23 3.99
CA ASN A 77 -22.19 -28.10 5.06
C ASN A 77 -23.14 -29.20 4.54
N VAL A 78 -24.09 -28.84 3.67
CA VAL A 78 -25.07 -29.79 3.14
C VAL A 78 -24.44 -30.71 2.09
N GLN A 79 -23.71 -30.16 1.12
CA GLN A 79 -23.27 -30.89 -0.07
C GLN A 79 -21.98 -31.68 0.13
N LYS A 80 -21.05 -31.18 0.95
CA LYS A 80 -19.71 -31.77 1.11
C LYS A 80 -19.52 -32.50 2.43
N THR A 81 -20.20 -32.08 3.50
CA THR A 81 -20.00 -32.66 4.83
C THR A 81 -21.24 -33.38 5.38
N ALA A 82 -22.35 -33.39 4.66
CA ALA A 82 -23.63 -34.00 5.06
C ALA A 82 -24.10 -33.54 6.46
N GLY A 83 -23.88 -32.27 6.81
CA GLY A 83 -24.27 -31.68 8.10
C GLY A 83 -23.19 -31.69 9.18
N ARG A 84 -22.11 -32.46 8.97
CA ARG A 84 -21.05 -32.67 9.97
C ARG A 84 -20.29 -31.40 10.34
N LEU A 85 -20.17 -30.43 9.43
CA LEU A 85 -19.49 -29.15 9.73
C LEU A 85 -20.17 -28.43 10.90
N LEU A 86 -21.50 -28.27 10.81
CA LEU A 86 -22.26 -27.55 11.83
C LEU A 86 -22.30 -28.31 13.16
N GLU A 87 -22.39 -29.65 13.12
CA GLU A 87 -22.35 -30.50 14.32
C GLU A 87 -21.01 -30.33 15.06
N VAL A 88 -19.89 -30.48 14.35
CA VAL A 88 -18.54 -30.35 14.94
C VAL A 88 -18.30 -28.92 15.44
N LEU A 89 -18.77 -27.91 14.72
CA LEU A 89 -18.69 -26.52 15.15
C LEU A 89 -19.42 -26.28 16.48
N ARG A 90 -20.61 -26.86 16.67
CA ARG A 90 -21.38 -26.73 17.92
C ARG A 90 -20.79 -27.56 19.05
N MET A 91 -20.25 -28.74 18.76
CA MET A 91 -19.58 -29.59 19.76
C MET A 91 -18.27 -28.97 20.28
N SER A 92 -17.63 -28.10 19.51
CA SER A 92 -16.36 -27.46 19.88
C SER A 92 -16.52 -26.22 20.77
N GLY A 93 -17.74 -25.89 21.21
CA GLY A 93 -18.04 -24.81 22.14
C GLY A 93 -18.82 -23.65 21.50
N PRO A 94 -18.93 -22.49 22.18
CA PRO A 94 -19.66 -21.31 21.72
C PRO A 94 -19.23 -20.86 20.32
N MET A 95 -20.07 -20.17 19.56
CA MET A 95 -19.69 -19.70 18.22
C MET A 95 -18.50 -18.73 18.25
N PRO A 96 -17.61 -18.76 17.23
CA PRO A 96 -16.49 -17.83 17.14
C PRO A 96 -16.97 -16.38 17.04
N LYS A 97 -16.30 -15.48 17.74
CA LYS A 97 -16.56 -14.03 17.72
C LYS A 97 -15.86 -13.33 16.54
N ARG A 98 -16.09 -12.02 16.36
CA ARG A 98 -15.36 -11.20 15.39
C ARG A 98 -13.86 -11.25 15.68
N GLY A 99 -13.07 -11.52 14.64
CA GLY A 99 -11.62 -11.73 14.75
C GLY A 99 -11.20 -13.09 15.29
N GLU A 100 -12.14 -14.00 15.57
CA GLU A 100 -11.85 -15.38 15.97
C GLU A 100 -12.09 -16.35 14.80
N ALA A 101 -11.28 -17.41 14.79
CA ALA A 101 -11.40 -18.51 13.83
C ALA A 101 -11.30 -19.84 14.59
N ARG A 102 -12.09 -20.81 14.16
CA ARG A 102 -12.03 -22.19 14.65
C ARG A 102 -11.61 -23.12 13.53
N ILE A 103 -10.50 -23.82 13.72
CA ILE A 103 -9.99 -24.78 12.74
C ILE A 103 -10.57 -26.16 13.03
N LEU A 104 -11.21 -26.74 12.02
CA LEU A 104 -11.83 -28.06 12.06
C LEU A 104 -11.12 -28.99 11.08
N PHE A 105 -10.85 -30.21 11.54
CA PHE A 105 -10.20 -31.26 10.74
C PHE A 105 -11.17 -32.41 10.49
N ALA A 106 -10.92 -33.18 9.42
CA ALA A 106 -11.68 -34.39 9.09
C ALA A 106 -13.20 -34.17 9.03
N VAL A 107 -13.64 -33.03 8.48
CA VAL A 107 -15.05 -32.66 8.40
C VAL A 107 -15.73 -33.32 7.19
N GLU A 108 -14.99 -33.51 6.10
CA GLU A 108 -15.47 -34.27 4.94
C GLU A 108 -15.54 -35.78 5.28
N PRO A 109 -16.55 -36.51 4.79
CA PRO A 109 -16.72 -37.94 5.06
C PRO A 109 -15.73 -38.83 4.30
N GLU A 110 -15.08 -38.27 3.28
CA GLU A 110 -14.13 -38.97 2.41
C GLU A 110 -12.85 -39.33 3.19
N LYS A 111 -12.26 -40.49 2.88
CA LYS A 111 -11.03 -40.97 3.54
C LYS A 111 -9.84 -40.06 3.27
N VAL A 112 -9.80 -39.43 2.10
CA VAL A 112 -8.84 -38.38 1.72
C VAL A 112 -9.68 -37.14 1.43
N PRO A 113 -9.75 -36.19 2.37
CA PRO A 113 -10.58 -35.00 2.18
C PRO A 113 -9.93 -34.07 1.14
N TYR A 114 -10.76 -33.35 0.38
CA TYR A 114 -10.31 -32.32 -0.54
C TYR A 114 -9.71 -31.13 0.22
N TYR A 115 -10.36 -30.70 1.31
CA TYR A 115 -9.81 -29.74 2.25
C TYR A 115 -9.29 -30.43 3.52
N SER A 116 -7.99 -30.32 3.77
CA SER A 116 -7.34 -30.89 4.95
C SER A 116 -7.79 -30.19 6.25
N ALA A 117 -8.06 -28.89 6.17
CA ALA A 117 -8.53 -28.07 7.28
C ALA A 117 -9.60 -27.07 6.82
N VAL A 118 -10.66 -26.93 7.61
CA VAL A 118 -11.73 -25.94 7.38
C VAL A 118 -11.74 -24.97 8.56
N ALA A 119 -11.47 -23.70 8.29
CA ALA A 119 -11.56 -22.62 9.27
C ALA A 119 -12.95 -21.98 9.22
N VAL A 120 -13.68 -22.04 10.33
CA VAL A 120 -14.94 -21.30 10.49
C VAL A 120 -14.68 -20.01 11.24
N VAL A 121 -15.08 -18.87 10.67
CA VAL A 121 -14.79 -17.53 11.19
C VAL A 121 -16.04 -16.81 11.67
N GLY A 122 -15.94 -16.12 12.80
CA GLY A 122 -17.05 -15.35 13.35
C GLY A 122 -17.20 -14.00 12.66
N LEU A 123 -18.36 -13.75 12.03
CA LEU A 123 -18.64 -12.49 11.35
C LEU A 123 -19.40 -11.48 12.23
N GLY A 124 -19.82 -11.89 13.44
CA GLY A 124 -20.71 -11.12 14.31
C GLY A 124 -22.17 -11.24 13.88
N LYS A 125 -22.98 -10.23 14.17
CA LYS A 125 -24.42 -10.22 13.83
C LYS A 125 -24.61 -10.07 12.31
N GLU A 126 -25.64 -10.69 11.75
CA GLU A 126 -25.91 -10.69 10.30
C GLU A 126 -26.14 -9.28 9.73
N CYS A 127 -26.77 -8.40 10.52
CA CYS A 127 -27.15 -7.06 10.11
C CYS A 127 -26.15 -5.95 10.51
N LEU A 128 -24.87 -6.29 10.66
CA LEU A 128 -23.84 -5.25 10.84
C LEU A 128 -23.76 -4.35 9.61
N GLY A 129 -23.45 -3.08 9.82
CA GLY A 129 -23.38 -2.10 8.75
C GLY A 129 -22.60 -0.87 9.18
N TYR A 130 -23.00 0.30 8.67
CA TYR A 130 -22.34 1.55 9.04
C TYR A 130 -22.64 1.95 10.49
N ASN A 131 -21.57 2.08 11.28
CA ASN A 131 -21.62 2.64 12.62
C ASN A 131 -21.26 4.13 12.57
N SER A 132 -22.22 4.98 12.92
CA SER A 132 -22.08 6.45 12.91
C SER A 132 -21.14 6.98 13.99
N TYR A 133 -20.98 6.26 15.10
CA TYR A 133 -20.06 6.63 16.18
C TYR A 133 -18.61 6.28 15.81
N GLU A 134 -18.38 5.11 15.25
CA GLU A 134 -17.04 4.67 14.80
C GLU A 134 -16.64 5.25 13.43
N VAL A 135 -17.61 5.76 12.66
CA VAL A 135 -17.43 6.25 11.28
C VAL A 135 -16.78 5.16 10.41
N LEU A 136 -17.36 3.96 10.49
CA LEU A 136 -16.80 2.73 9.94
C LEU A 136 -17.92 1.78 9.49
N ASP A 137 -17.69 1.05 8.40
CA ASP A 137 -18.51 -0.12 8.04
C ASP A 137 -18.05 -1.34 8.86
N GLU A 138 -18.81 -1.69 9.89
CA GLU A 138 -18.45 -2.75 10.84
C GLU A 138 -18.49 -4.14 10.21
N GLN A 139 -19.37 -4.36 9.22
CA GLN A 139 -19.44 -5.64 8.52
C GLN A 139 -18.15 -5.86 7.72
N LYS A 140 -17.72 -4.87 6.95
CA LYS A 140 -16.48 -4.96 6.17
C LYS A 140 -15.27 -5.18 7.06
N GLU A 141 -15.21 -4.48 8.20
CA GLU A 141 -14.10 -4.63 9.14
C GLU A 141 -14.09 -5.98 9.84
N ALA A 142 -15.26 -6.49 10.26
CA ALA A 142 -15.40 -7.82 10.83
C ALA A 142 -14.90 -8.90 9.88
N ILE A 143 -15.29 -8.82 8.59
CA ILE A 143 -14.83 -9.76 7.55
C ILE A 143 -13.30 -9.74 7.46
N ARG A 144 -12.66 -8.56 7.35
CA ARG A 144 -11.19 -8.47 7.24
C ARG A 144 -10.49 -9.11 8.43
N ARG A 145 -10.91 -8.79 9.65
CA ARG A 145 -10.31 -9.29 10.91
C ARG A 145 -10.43 -10.80 11.00
N SER A 146 -11.64 -11.31 10.78
CA SER A 146 -11.97 -12.73 10.91
C SER A 146 -11.29 -13.59 9.84
N VAL A 147 -11.34 -13.17 8.57
CA VAL A 147 -10.68 -13.87 7.46
C VAL A 147 -9.16 -13.86 7.61
N ALA A 148 -8.57 -12.73 8.02
CA ALA A 148 -7.13 -12.67 8.25
C ALA A 148 -6.68 -13.62 9.36
N ARG A 149 -7.43 -13.69 10.46
CA ARG A 149 -7.13 -14.62 11.56
C ARG A 149 -7.11 -16.07 11.06
N ALA A 150 -8.15 -16.49 10.33
CA ALA A 150 -8.20 -17.84 9.76
C ALA A 150 -7.04 -18.11 8.80
N CYS A 151 -6.76 -17.19 7.88
CA CYS A 151 -5.68 -17.39 6.92
C CYS A 151 -4.31 -17.47 7.59
N MET A 152 -4.08 -16.70 8.66
CA MET A 152 -2.84 -16.79 9.45
C MET A 152 -2.70 -18.12 10.20
N GLU A 153 -3.79 -18.62 10.79
CA GLU A 153 -3.80 -19.92 11.48
C GLU A 153 -3.62 -21.09 10.50
N LEU A 154 -4.28 -21.04 9.33
CA LEU A 154 -4.09 -22.03 8.27
C LEU A 154 -2.67 -21.99 7.68
N ALA A 155 -2.08 -20.80 7.54
CA ALA A 155 -0.69 -20.65 7.12
C ALA A 155 0.29 -21.24 8.15
N PHE A 156 -0.03 -21.16 9.45
CA PHE A 156 0.78 -21.78 10.51
C PHE A 156 0.74 -23.32 10.47
N LEU A 157 -0.32 -23.90 9.90
CA LEU A 157 -0.44 -25.34 9.65
C LEU A 157 0.24 -25.78 8.34
N ASP A 158 1.09 -24.94 7.76
CA ASP A 158 1.73 -25.17 6.47
C ASP A 158 0.72 -25.57 5.37
N THR A 159 -0.39 -24.85 5.30
CA THR A 159 -1.37 -24.99 4.20
C THR A 159 -0.83 -24.34 2.92
N ALA A 160 -0.75 -25.06 1.81
CA ALA A 160 -0.21 -24.53 0.55
C ALA A 160 -1.21 -23.63 -0.22
N LYS A 161 -2.50 -24.00 -0.23
CA LYS A 161 -3.57 -23.23 -0.88
C LYS A 161 -4.73 -23.02 0.09
N ILE A 162 -5.23 -21.80 0.19
CA ILE A 162 -6.43 -21.46 0.97
C ILE A 162 -7.49 -20.93 0.01
N GLU A 163 -8.68 -21.51 0.05
CA GLU A 163 -9.86 -20.98 -0.63
C GLU A 163 -10.75 -20.26 0.40
N ILE A 164 -11.22 -19.05 0.06
CA ILE A 164 -11.93 -18.18 0.99
C ILE A 164 -13.27 -17.79 0.38
N GLU A 165 -14.37 -17.98 1.10
CA GLU A 165 -15.67 -17.51 0.62
C GLU A 165 -15.80 -15.98 0.65
N ASN A 166 -16.86 -15.44 0.06
CA ASN A 166 -17.09 -13.98 0.04
C ASN A 166 -17.39 -13.37 1.43
N CYS A 167 -17.87 -14.16 2.40
CA CYS A 167 -18.38 -13.72 3.70
C CYS A 167 -19.37 -12.54 3.62
N GLY A 168 -20.14 -12.43 2.53
CA GLY A 168 -21.05 -11.31 2.25
C GLY A 168 -20.42 -10.09 1.58
N HIS A 169 -19.08 -9.98 1.51
CA HIS A 169 -18.38 -8.91 0.78
C HIS A 169 -16.99 -9.37 0.31
N ALA A 170 -16.92 -9.89 -0.92
CA ALA A 170 -15.72 -10.55 -1.47
C ALA A 170 -14.45 -9.66 -1.45
N GLU A 171 -14.58 -8.35 -1.64
CA GLU A 171 -13.46 -7.42 -1.58
C GLU A 171 -12.82 -7.37 -0.18
N SER A 172 -13.65 -7.37 0.88
CA SER A 172 -13.15 -7.32 2.26
C SER A 172 -12.52 -8.65 2.68
N ALA A 173 -13.06 -9.77 2.19
CA ALA A 173 -12.48 -11.08 2.40
C ALA A 173 -11.09 -11.20 1.74
N ALA A 174 -10.97 -10.73 0.49
CA ALA A 174 -9.68 -10.67 -0.21
C ALA A 174 -8.67 -9.78 0.53
N GLU A 175 -9.11 -8.61 1.00
CA GLU A 175 -8.26 -7.70 1.78
C GLU A 175 -7.75 -8.37 3.06
N GLY A 176 -8.63 -8.97 3.86
CA GLY A 176 -8.26 -9.65 5.10
C GLY A 176 -7.27 -10.79 4.86
N ALA A 177 -7.55 -11.65 3.87
CA ALA A 177 -6.70 -12.78 3.53
C ALA A 177 -5.29 -12.31 3.12
N ALA A 178 -5.20 -11.41 2.13
CA ALA A 178 -3.93 -10.98 1.56
C ALA A 178 -3.09 -10.11 2.52
N LEU A 179 -3.72 -9.28 3.36
CA LEU A 179 -2.99 -8.47 4.34
C LEU A 179 -2.44 -9.34 5.49
N GLY A 180 -3.23 -10.32 5.96
CA GLY A 180 -2.88 -11.16 7.12
C GLY A 180 -1.75 -12.16 6.84
N ILE A 181 -1.76 -12.80 5.67
CA ILE A 181 -0.71 -13.78 5.31
C ILE A 181 0.61 -13.13 4.94
N TRP A 182 0.62 -11.84 4.57
CA TRP A 182 1.84 -11.16 4.18
C TRP A 182 2.81 -11.00 5.36
N ALA A 183 4.08 -11.26 5.09
CA ALA A 183 5.18 -11.04 6.03
C ALA A 183 6.45 -10.66 5.28
N TYR A 184 7.13 -9.62 5.78
CA TYR A 184 8.49 -9.27 5.34
C TYR A 184 9.49 -10.28 5.89
N GLN A 185 10.18 -11.01 5.00
CA GLN A 185 11.05 -12.13 5.38
C GLN A 185 12.16 -12.45 4.37
N GLU A 186 12.38 -11.60 3.37
CA GLU A 186 13.37 -11.76 2.31
C GLU A 186 14.79 -11.80 2.87
N LEU A 187 15.05 -11.07 3.96
CA LEU A 187 16.33 -11.06 4.66
C LEU A 187 16.48 -12.19 5.69
N LYS A 188 15.43 -13.00 5.92
CA LYS A 188 15.52 -14.18 6.80
C LYS A 188 16.07 -15.38 6.04
N GLU A 189 16.80 -16.22 6.76
CA GLU A 189 17.21 -17.55 6.29
C GLU A 189 15.98 -18.36 5.82
N ILE A 190 16.09 -19.00 4.65
CA ILE A 190 14.98 -19.71 3.99
C ILE A 190 14.28 -20.69 4.94
N LYS A 191 15.04 -21.43 5.77
CA LYS A 191 14.52 -22.41 6.74
C LYS A 191 13.70 -21.81 7.88
N ARG A 192 13.82 -20.50 8.12
CA ARG A 192 13.11 -19.76 9.18
C ARG A 192 11.99 -18.88 8.62
N ARG A 193 11.75 -18.93 7.30
CA ARG A 193 10.64 -18.24 6.67
C ARG A 193 9.35 -18.98 6.98
N ILE A 194 8.28 -18.22 7.19
CA ILE A 194 6.93 -18.80 7.26
C ILE A 194 6.42 -18.99 5.83
N MET A 195 5.71 -20.09 5.58
CA MET A 195 5.08 -20.29 4.29
C MET A 195 3.97 -19.27 4.07
N VAL A 196 3.93 -18.68 2.88
CA VAL A 196 2.85 -17.79 2.46
C VAL A 196 1.96 -18.59 1.49
N PRO A 197 0.73 -18.94 1.89
CA PRO A 197 -0.17 -19.74 1.06
C PRO A 197 -0.61 -18.99 -0.20
N ALA A 198 -0.93 -19.74 -1.26
CA ALA A 198 -1.72 -19.20 -2.36
C ALA A 198 -3.18 -19.03 -1.90
N ILE A 199 -3.78 -17.88 -2.19
CA ILE A 199 -5.18 -17.59 -1.83
C ILE A 199 -6.06 -17.49 -3.07
N ASP A 200 -7.29 -17.99 -2.96
CA ASP A 200 -8.26 -18.01 -4.06
C ASP A 200 -9.69 -17.83 -3.53
N LEU A 201 -10.60 -17.39 -4.38
CA LEU A 201 -12.01 -17.22 -4.01
C LEU A 201 -12.72 -18.58 -4.08
N TYR A 202 -13.30 -19.02 -2.96
CA TYR A 202 -14.24 -20.12 -2.93
C TYR A 202 -15.60 -19.62 -3.46
N THR A 203 -15.84 -19.86 -4.74
CA THR A 203 -17.08 -19.44 -5.42
C THR A 203 -17.53 -20.48 -6.44
N HIS A 204 -18.79 -20.39 -6.84
CA HIS A 204 -19.37 -21.18 -7.93
C HIS A 204 -19.41 -20.37 -9.23
N LYS A 205 -19.45 -21.05 -10.38
CA LYS A 205 -19.34 -20.42 -11.71
C LYS A 205 -20.37 -19.32 -12.01
N ASP A 206 -21.47 -19.27 -11.25
CA ASP A 206 -22.59 -18.37 -11.50
C ASP A 206 -22.49 -17.02 -10.74
N GLU A 207 -21.47 -16.81 -9.90
CA GLU A 207 -21.33 -15.64 -9.00
C GLU A 207 -20.29 -14.62 -9.51
N LEU A 208 -20.49 -14.09 -10.72
CA LEU A 208 -19.53 -13.20 -11.42
C LEU A 208 -19.18 -11.90 -10.65
N CYS A 209 -20.13 -11.30 -9.91
CA CYS A 209 -19.89 -10.05 -9.18
C CYS A 209 -18.86 -10.22 -8.04
N ASP A 210 -18.81 -11.40 -7.42
CA ASP A 210 -17.88 -11.68 -6.33
C ASP A 210 -16.45 -11.83 -6.83
N ILE A 211 -16.26 -12.31 -8.06
CA ILE A 211 -14.93 -12.43 -8.69
C ILE A 211 -14.30 -11.06 -8.89
N GLU A 212 -15.06 -10.07 -9.35
CA GLU A 212 -14.54 -8.72 -9.56
C GLU A 212 -14.28 -8.01 -8.22
N GLY A 213 -15.18 -8.15 -7.24
CA GLY A 213 -14.96 -7.63 -5.88
C GLY A 213 -13.70 -8.23 -5.24
N TRP A 214 -13.52 -9.55 -5.36
CA TRP A 214 -12.31 -10.24 -4.91
C TRP A 214 -11.05 -9.70 -5.59
N ARG A 215 -11.09 -9.51 -6.91
CA ARG A 215 -9.98 -8.93 -7.69
C ARG A 215 -9.61 -7.53 -7.19
N ILE A 216 -10.60 -6.67 -6.92
CA ILE A 216 -10.38 -5.31 -6.38
C ILE A 216 -9.71 -5.40 -5.00
N GLY A 217 -10.20 -6.27 -4.13
CA GLY A 217 -9.66 -6.43 -2.78
C GLY A 217 -8.22 -6.93 -2.78
N LEU A 218 -7.88 -7.88 -3.67
CA LEU A 218 -6.51 -8.34 -3.88
C LEU A 218 -5.59 -7.20 -4.37
N GLN A 219 -6.06 -6.34 -5.28
CA GLN A 219 -5.26 -5.20 -5.76
C GLN A 219 -4.99 -4.18 -4.64
N LYS A 220 -6.01 -3.85 -3.83
CA LYS A 220 -5.87 -2.94 -2.68
C LYS A 220 -4.91 -3.50 -1.62
N ALA A 221 -5.06 -4.77 -1.27
CA ALA A 221 -4.18 -5.41 -0.30
C ALA A 221 -2.75 -5.57 -0.83
N ALA A 222 -2.58 -5.96 -2.09
CA ALA A 222 -1.26 -6.03 -2.71
C ALA A 222 -0.58 -4.65 -2.70
N ALA A 223 -1.32 -3.57 -2.97
CA ALA A 223 -0.80 -2.21 -2.92
C ALA A 223 -0.35 -1.83 -1.50
N GLN A 224 -1.19 -2.03 -0.48
CA GLN A 224 -0.77 -1.79 0.89
C GLN A 224 0.44 -2.65 1.29
N ASN A 225 0.50 -3.92 0.86
CA ASN A 225 1.65 -4.79 1.09
C ASN A 225 2.91 -4.31 0.36
N LEU A 226 2.80 -3.68 -0.81
CA LEU A 226 3.94 -3.00 -1.45
C LEU A 226 4.41 -1.81 -0.61
N THR A 227 3.49 -1.00 -0.09
CA THR A 227 3.85 0.09 0.83
C THR A 227 4.60 -0.46 2.04
N ARG A 228 4.08 -1.53 2.66
CA ARG A 228 4.73 -2.22 3.79
C ARG A 228 6.11 -2.77 3.40
N GLN A 229 6.25 -3.34 2.21
CA GLN A 229 7.53 -3.84 1.70
C GLN A 229 8.59 -2.74 1.64
N LEU A 230 8.23 -1.59 1.04
CA LEU A 230 9.15 -0.47 0.91
C LEU A 230 9.49 0.11 2.28
N GLN A 231 8.52 0.26 3.18
CA GLN A 231 8.79 0.76 4.54
C GLN A 231 9.61 -0.21 5.40
N GLU A 232 9.43 -1.52 5.25
CA GLU A 232 10.16 -2.52 6.05
C GLU A 232 11.61 -2.68 5.61
N MET A 233 11.89 -2.46 4.32
CA MET A 233 13.24 -2.62 3.79
C MET A 233 14.20 -1.66 4.50
N PRO A 234 15.35 -2.14 5.00
CA PRO A 234 16.25 -1.28 5.75
C PRO A 234 16.90 -0.26 4.82
N SER A 235 17.13 0.95 5.32
CA SER A 235 17.57 2.10 4.51
C SER A 235 18.93 1.91 3.85
N ASN A 236 19.79 1.05 4.40
CA ASN A 236 21.05 0.69 3.74
C ASN A 236 20.87 -0.12 2.44
N LEU A 237 19.69 -0.72 2.23
CA LEU A 237 19.30 -1.40 1.00
C LEU A 237 18.33 -0.56 0.16
N LEU A 238 17.46 0.22 0.81
CA LEU A 238 16.50 1.12 0.16
C LEU A 238 16.95 2.58 0.27
N THR A 239 18.08 2.91 -0.36
CA THR A 239 18.53 4.30 -0.51
C THR A 239 17.63 5.05 -1.52
N PRO A 240 17.74 6.39 -1.68
CA PRO A 240 16.99 7.13 -2.70
C PRO A 240 17.15 6.53 -4.11
N THR A 241 18.38 6.13 -4.45
CA THR A 241 18.71 5.48 -5.73
C THR A 241 18.05 4.12 -5.86
N ALA A 242 18.15 3.26 -4.84
CA ALA A 242 17.54 1.94 -4.85
C ALA A 242 16.01 2.01 -4.84
N PHE A 243 15.43 3.01 -4.18
CA PHE A 243 13.99 3.29 -4.23
C PHE A 243 13.56 3.63 -5.65
N ALA A 244 14.25 4.56 -6.32
CA ALA A 244 13.97 4.91 -7.71
C ALA A 244 14.01 3.69 -8.65
N GLN A 245 15.04 2.85 -8.52
CA GLN A 245 15.17 1.61 -9.29
C GLN A 245 14.02 0.64 -9.04
N THR A 246 13.67 0.43 -7.76
CA THR A 246 12.55 -0.43 -7.37
C THR A 246 11.23 0.07 -7.96
N VAL A 247 11.00 1.39 -7.96
CA VAL A 247 9.80 1.99 -8.55
C VAL A 247 9.71 1.74 -10.05
N VAL A 248 10.82 1.90 -10.79
CA VAL A 248 10.88 1.59 -12.23
C VAL A 248 10.51 0.12 -12.48
N GLU A 249 11.08 -0.82 -11.73
CA GLU A 249 10.82 -2.26 -11.89
C GLU A 249 9.36 -2.64 -11.62
N VAL A 250 8.73 -2.00 -10.63
CA VAL A 250 7.37 -2.27 -10.19
C VAL A 250 6.32 -1.61 -11.10
N LEU A 251 6.55 -0.37 -11.52
CA LEU A 251 5.54 0.44 -12.19
C LEU A 251 5.58 0.34 -13.72
N CYS A 252 6.75 0.15 -14.35
CA CYS A 252 6.82 0.10 -15.81
C CYS A 252 6.03 -1.07 -16.41
N LYS A 253 5.92 -2.19 -15.67
CA LYS A 253 5.08 -3.34 -16.06
C LYS A 253 3.58 -3.06 -16.00
N SER A 254 3.19 -1.99 -15.31
CA SER A 254 1.79 -1.60 -15.06
C SER A 254 1.30 -0.49 -16.01
N GLY A 255 2.12 -0.04 -16.97
CA GLY A 255 1.74 1.05 -17.88
C GLY A 255 1.85 2.46 -17.29
N VAL A 256 2.60 2.60 -16.19
CA VAL A 256 2.92 3.91 -15.59
C VAL A 256 4.31 4.33 -16.09
N ASN A 257 4.43 5.55 -16.61
CA ASN A 257 5.72 6.13 -16.97
C ASN A 257 6.42 6.64 -15.71
N VAL A 258 7.73 6.39 -15.61
CA VAL A 258 8.56 6.78 -14.46
C VAL A 258 9.75 7.58 -14.98
N GLU A 259 9.82 8.85 -14.58
CA GLU A 259 10.95 9.73 -14.87
C GLU A 259 11.80 9.91 -13.61
N VAL A 260 13.08 9.58 -13.72
CA VAL A 260 14.06 9.72 -12.64
C VAL A 260 14.88 10.98 -12.88
N LYS A 261 14.69 11.99 -12.02
CA LYS A 261 15.36 13.28 -12.13
C LYS A 261 16.42 13.39 -11.05
N VAL A 262 17.66 13.57 -11.48
CA VAL A 262 18.84 13.66 -10.60
C VAL A 262 19.02 15.06 -10.03
N GLU A 263 19.91 15.21 -9.05
CA GLU A 263 20.22 16.45 -8.34
C GLU A 263 20.34 17.70 -9.24
N GLY A 264 21.12 17.63 -10.32
CA GLY A 264 21.29 18.78 -11.24
C GLY A 264 20.00 19.25 -11.91
N TRP A 265 18.99 18.37 -12.05
CA TRP A 265 17.66 18.79 -12.49
C TRP A 265 16.94 19.59 -11.40
N ALA A 266 16.98 19.14 -10.15
CA ALA A 266 16.38 19.85 -9.02
C ALA A 266 17.05 21.21 -8.79
N GLU A 267 18.36 21.32 -9.01
CA GLU A 267 19.09 22.60 -9.02
C GLU A 267 18.57 23.53 -10.12
N SER A 268 18.37 23.02 -11.34
CA SER A 268 17.83 23.81 -12.45
C SER A 268 16.39 24.30 -12.22
N GLN A 269 15.64 23.60 -11.36
CA GLN A 269 14.30 23.99 -10.93
C GLN A 269 14.30 24.86 -9.66
N SER A 270 15.46 25.27 -9.15
CA SER A 270 15.60 26.07 -7.92
C SER A 270 14.97 25.43 -6.68
N MET A 271 14.99 24.09 -6.58
CA MET A 271 14.43 23.34 -5.44
C MET A 271 15.38 23.33 -4.24
N HIS A 272 15.79 24.51 -3.76
CA HIS A 272 16.82 24.61 -2.73
C HIS A 272 16.34 24.14 -1.35
N ALA A 273 15.03 24.09 -1.07
CA ALA A 273 14.52 23.55 0.18
C ALA A 273 14.69 22.02 0.21
N PHE A 274 14.33 21.33 -0.87
CA PHE A 274 14.58 19.89 -1.03
C PHE A 274 16.07 19.54 -1.00
N LEU A 275 16.89 20.26 -1.77
CA LEU A 275 18.33 20.02 -1.86
C LEU A 275 19.05 20.27 -0.52
N ALA A 276 18.59 21.24 0.27
CA ALA A 276 19.18 21.55 1.58
C ALA A 276 19.06 20.39 2.57
N VAL A 277 18.04 19.54 2.45
CA VAL A 277 17.86 18.35 3.29
C VAL A 277 18.83 17.25 2.86
N GLY A 278 18.86 16.93 1.57
CA GLY A 278 19.64 15.80 1.04
C GLY A 278 21.16 16.00 1.00
N LYS A 279 21.65 17.25 0.95
CA LYS A 279 23.09 17.56 0.75
C LYS A 279 24.05 17.01 1.81
N ALA A 280 23.53 16.53 2.94
CA ALA A 280 24.33 15.94 4.02
C ALA A 280 24.72 14.48 3.73
N SER A 281 23.89 13.75 2.98
CA SER A 281 24.13 12.35 2.68
C SER A 281 25.13 12.17 1.54
N CYS A 282 25.77 11.00 1.52
CA CYS A 282 26.51 10.53 0.34
C CYS A 282 25.57 9.97 -0.74
N GLU A 283 24.32 9.63 -0.38
CA GLU A 283 23.30 9.23 -1.33
C GLU A 283 22.67 10.48 -1.99
N PRO A 284 22.71 10.57 -3.33
CA PRO A 284 22.25 11.77 -4.02
C PRO A 284 20.72 11.93 -3.91
N PRO A 285 20.22 13.17 -3.78
CA PRO A 285 18.79 13.42 -3.85
C PRO A 285 18.25 13.10 -5.25
N ILE A 286 17.08 12.47 -5.29
CA ILE A 286 16.40 12.07 -6.53
C ILE A 286 14.97 12.59 -6.48
N PHE A 287 14.47 13.14 -7.57
CA PHE A 287 13.08 13.50 -7.73
C PHE A 287 12.42 12.54 -8.73
N LEU A 288 11.44 11.76 -8.29
CA LEU A 288 10.66 10.91 -9.20
C LEU A 288 9.40 11.62 -9.65
N GLU A 289 9.12 11.50 -10.95
CA GLU A 289 7.86 11.87 -11.54
C GLU A 289 7.18 10.65 -12.17
N LEU A 290 5.98 10.35 -11.71
CA LEU A 290 5.16 9.23 -12.19
C LEU A 290 4.03 9.78 -13.05
N SER A 291 3.72 9.12 -14.15
CA SER A 291 2.62 9.52 -15.04
C SER A 291 1.78 8.32 -15.44
N TYR A 292 0.49 8.38 -15.14
CA TYR A 292 -0.51 7.41 -15.60
C TYR A 292 -1.63 8.14 -16.33
N TYR A 293 -1.95 7.68 -17.54
CA TYR A 293 -2.99 8.23 -18.40
C TYR A 293 -4.11 7.20 -18.59
N GLY A 294 -5.11 7.21 -17.72
CA GLY A 294 -6.28 6.34 -17.82
C GLY A 294 -7.43 6.91 -18.66
N THR A 295 -7.36 8.19 -19.03
CA THR A 295 -8.37 8.93 -19.81
C THR A 295 -7.68 9.81 -20.87
N SER A 296 -8.42 10.73 -21.51
CA SER A 296 -7.86 11.68 -22.47
C SER A 296 -6.71 12.48 -21.85
N ALA A 297 -5.62 12.67 -22.59
CA ALA A 297 -4.45 13.44 -22.14
C ALA A 297 -4.76 14.92 -21.83
N GLU A 298 -5.87 15.44 -22.36
CA GLU A 298 -6.32 16.81 -22.10
C GLU A 298 -7.04 16.96 -20.75
N GLU A 299 -7.47 15.86 -20.14
CA GLU A 299 -8.15 15.90 -18.85
C GLU A 299 -7.15 16.20 -17.72
N ARG A 300 -7.48 17.20 -16.90
CA ARG A 300 -6.62 17.67 -15.80
C ARG A 300 -6.32 16.53 -14.82
N PRO A 301 -5.05 16.25 -14.52
CA PRO A 301 -4.69 15.13 -13.66
C PRO A 301 -4.99 15.41 -12.18
N ILE A 302 -5.08 14.35 -11.39
CA ILE A 302 -4.88 14.42 -9.94
C ILE A 302 -3.38 14.33 -9.69
N VAL A 303 -2.83 15.26 -8.88
CA VAL A 303 -1.42 15.20 -8.48
C VAL A 303 -1.32 14.61 -7.07
N LEU A 304 -0.54 13.55 -6.94
CA LEU A 304 -0.19 12.92 -5.68
C LEU A 304 1.26 13.26 -5.35
N VAL A 305 1.52 13.84 -4.17
CA VAL A 305 2.88 14.18 -3.72
C VAL A 305 3.23 13.31 -2.52
N GLY A 306 4.36 12.60 -2.57
CA GLY A 306 4.78 11.69 -1.50
C GLY A 306 6.12 12.08 -0.93
N GLN A 307 6.18 12.41 0.36
CA GLN A 307 7.44 12.63 1.07
C GLN A 307 8.27 11.34 1.10
N GLY A 308 9.54 11.44 0.70
CA GLY A 308 10.42 10.32 0.43
C GLY A 308 11.73 10.33 1.19
N ILE A 309 11.71 10.54 2.51
CA ILE A 309 12.93 10.46 3.31
C ILE A 309 13.24 8.99 3.59
N THR A 310 14.23 8.44 2.88
CA THR A 310 14.59 7.01 2.95
C THR A 310 15.25 6.62 4.28
N TYR A 311 15.85 7.59 4.97
CA TYR A 311 16.26 7.48 6.36
C TYR A 311 16.30 8.86 7.00
N ASP A 312 15.73 8.97 8.20
CA ASP A 312 15.70 10.21 8.96
C ASP A 312 16.31 10.05 10.35
N CYS A 313 17.50 10.61 10.57
CA CYS A 313 18.09 10.70 11.91
C CYS A 313 17.77 12.01 12.63
N GLY A 314 17.10 12.95 11.96
CA GLY A 314 16.82 14.32 12.41
C GLY A 314 17.92 15.33 12.08
N GLY A 315 18.98 14.93 11.35
CA GLY A 315 20.15 15.77 11.09
C GLY A 315 20.85 16.18 12.39
N LEU A 316 21.14 17.48 12.55
CA LEU A 316 21.78 18.02 13.77
C LEU A 316 20.85 18.04 14.99
N CYS A 317 19.53 18.08 14.77
CA CYS A 317 18.49 17.90 15.78
C CYS A 317 18.19 16.40 15.95
N LEU A 318 19.17 15.64 16.44
CA LEU A 318 19.13 14.18 16.46
C LEU A 318 17.90 13.62 17.20
N LYS A 319 17.22 12.65 16.56
CA LYS A 319 16.13 11.88 17.17
C LYS A 319 16.63 10.97 18.29
N ARG A 320 15.72 10.53 19.16
CA ARG A 320 16.06 9.57 20.22
C ARG A 320 16.21 8.16 19.63
N LEU A 321 17.00 7.32 20.31
CA LEU A 321 17.32 5.95 19.87
C LEU A 321 16.09 5.11 19.50
N GLN A 322 15.01 5.21 20.29
CA GLN A 322 13.79 4.43 20.05
C GLN A 322 13.06 4.87 18.77
N GLU A 323 13.19 6.13 18.38
CA GLU A 323 12.58 6.68 17.17
C GLU A 323 13.37 6.24 15.93
N LEU A 324 14.71 6.30 16.00
CA LEU A 324 15.63 5.95 14.91
C LEU A 324 15.38 4.56 14.31
N VAL A 325 14.96 3.58 15.11
CA VAL A 325 14.65 2.22 14.65
C VAL A 325 13.60 2.23 13.54
N HIS A 326 12.61 3.12 13.62
CA HIS A 326 11.47 3.17 12.71
C HIS A 326 11.64 4.17 11.56
N MET A 327 12.72 4.94 11.52
CA MET A 327 12.91 6.01 10.53
C MET A 327 13.30 5.52 9.14
N ARG A 328 13.49 4.20 8.96
CA ARG A 328 13.45 3.60 7.62
C ARG A 328 12.07 3.73 6.95
N GLY A 329 11.02 3.93 7.74
CA GLY A 329 9.66 4.14 7.27
C GLY A 329 9.32 5.60 6.96
N ASP A 330 10.26 6.54 7.08
CA ASP A 330 10.02 7.98 6.88
C ASP A 330 9.83 8.36 5.39
N MET A 331 9.69 7.35 4.53
CA MET A 331 9.32 7.44 3.12
C MET A 331 7.90 6.89 2.89
N THR A 332 7.07 6.86 3.94
CA THR A 332 5.68 6.35 3.87
C THR A 332 4.87 7.08 2.80
N GLY A 333 5.02 8.40 2.69
CA GLY A 333 4.34 9.20 1.68
C GLY A 333 4.66 8.72 0.26
N ALA A 334 5.95 8.60 -0.05
CA ALA A 334 6.45 8.07 -1.31
C ALA A 334 5.92 6.65 -1.59
N ALA A 335 6.00 5.76 -0.61
CA ALA A 335 5.55 4.38 -0.73
C ALA A 335 4.04 4.28 -1.05
N VAL A 336 3.23 5.07 -0.35
CA VAL A 336 1.77 5.14 -0.56
C VAL A 336 1.45 5.63 -1.97
N VAL A 337 2.13 6.67 -2.47
CA VAL A 337 1.93 7.18 -3.82
C VAL A 337 2.28 6.14 -4.88
N VAL A 338 3.44 5.48 -4.75
CA VAL A 338 3.86 4.41 -5.67
C VAL A 338 2.85 3.27 -5.69
N ALA A 339 2.44 2.80 -4.51
CA ALA A 339 1.49 1.70 -4.39
C ALA A 339 0.10 2.06 -4.92
N ALA A 340 -0.38 3.27 -4.65
CA ALA A 340 -1.65 3.76 -5.18
C ALA A 340 -1.60 3.83 -6.72
N CYS A 341 -0.55 4.40 -7.31
CA CYS A 341 -0.36 4.42 -8.76
C CYS A 341 -0.39 3.01 -9.37
N ARG A 342 0.30 2.04 -8.74
CA ARG A 342 0.27 0.63 -9.19
C ARG A 342 -1.14 0.04 -9.18
N ALA A 343 -1.90 0.28 -8.10
CA ALA A 343 -3.27 -0.24 -7.98
C ALA A 343 -4.22 0.42 -8.98
N ILE A 344 -4.14 1.74 -9.14
CA ILE A 344 -4.97 2.53 -10.07
C ILE A 344 -4.76 2.03 -11.50
N ALA A 345 -3.50 1.82 -11.90
CA ALA A 345 -3.15 1.24 -13.20
C ALA A 345 -3.62 -0.22 -13.34
N GLY A 346 -3.41 -1.07 -12.32
CA GLY A 346 -3.84 -2.47 -12.32
C GLY A 346 -5.37 -2.64 -12.37
N LEU A 347 -6.10 -1.68 -11.81
CA LEU A 347 -7.57 -1.59 -11.89
C LEU A 347 -8.06 -0.88 -13.15
N ARG A 348 -7.16 -0.28 -13.93
CA ARG A 348 -7.45 0.50 -15.15
C ARG A 348 -8.47 1.60 -14.90
N LEU A 349 -8.33 2.32 -13.79
CA LEU A 349 -9.27 3.40 -13.48
C LEU A 349 -9.15 4.52 -14.53
N PRO A 350 -10.28 5.11 -14.99
CA PRO A 350 -10.27 6.10 -16.06
C PRO A 350 -9.95 7.49 -15.50
N VAL A 351 -8.70 7.71 -15.10
CA VAL A 351 -8.21 8.98 -14.54
C VAL A 351 -6.75 9.23 -14.91
N ASN A 352 -6.36 10.49 -15.02
CA ASN A 352 -4.95 10.87 -15.16
C ASN A 352 -4.35 11.15 -13.77
N ILE A 353 -3.22 10.51 -13.46
CA ILE A 353 -2.47 10.71 -12.22
C ILE A 353 -1.05 11.19 -12.53
N ARG A 354 -0.58 12.18 -11.77
CA ARG A 354 0.84 12.52 -11.66
C ARG A 354 1.31 12.25 -10.24
N GLY A 355 2.37 11.47 -10.08
CA GLY A 355 3.02 11.24 -8.79
C GLY A 355 4.31 12.04 -8.71
N LEU A 356 4.50 12.84 -7.66
CA LEU A 356 5.72 13.62 -7.42
C LEU A 356 6.36 13.16 -6.12
N ILE A 357 7.59 12.65 -6.19
CA ILE A 357 8.24 12.01 -5.06
C ILE A 357 9.67 12.53 -4.93
N PRO A 358 9.90 13.56 -4.11
CA PRO A 358 11.24 13.96 -3.72
C PRO A 358 11.85 12.96 -2.71
N LEU A 359 12.96 12.34 -3.09
CA LEU A 359 13.69 11.32 -2.32
C LEU A 359 15.04 11.84 -1.85
N CYS A 360 15.32 11.71 -0.57
CA CYS A 360 16.65 11.94 -0.01
C CYS A 360 16.80 11.22 1.35
N GLU A 361 17.91 11.47 2.03
CA GLU A 361 18.12 11.10 3.43
C GLU A 361 18.33 12.35 4.27
N ASN A 362 17.88 12.32 5.52
CA ASN A 362 18.17 13.35 6.51
C ASN A 362 19.16 12.80 7.55
N VAL A 363 20.44 12.97 7.25
CA VAL A 363 21.56 12.43 8.04
C VAL A 363 22.51 13.52 8.51
N MET A 364 23.35 13.18 9.50
CA MET A 364 24.47 14.04 9.90
C MET A 364 25.67 13.86 8.97
N GLY A 365 26.16 14.96 8.41
CA GLY A 365 27.33 15.00 7.55
C GLY A 365 27.97 16.39 7.55
N CYS A 366 29.11 16.53 6.87
CA CYS A 366 29.85 17.81 6.82
C CYS A 366 29.04 18.96 6.21
N ASN A 367 28.05 18.62 5.37
CA ASN A 367 27.19 19.57 4.67
C ASN A 367 25.79 19.66 5.27
N SER A 368 25.54 19.12 6.47
CA SER A 368 24.24 19.26 7.14
C SER A 368 23.81 20.73 7.22
N PHE A 369 22.57 20.97 6.84
CA PHE A 369 21.88 22.23 7.14
C PHE A 369 21.73 22.37 8.67
N ARG A 370 21.71 23.61 9.14
CA ARG A 370 21.79 23.95 10.56
C ARG A 370 20.54 24.67 11.04
N PRO A 371 20.16 24.51 12.32
CA PRO A 371 19.22 25.43 12.95
C PRO A 371 19.72 26.89 12.81
N GLY A 372 18.86 27.78 12.34
CA GLY A 372 19.15 29.16 12.00
C GLY A 372 19.54 29.40 10.53
N ASP A 373 19.78 28.35 9.74
CA ASP A 373 19.98 28.52 8.29
C ASP A 373 18.67 29.01 7.64
N VAL A 374 18.81 29.80 6.58
CA VAL A 374 17.69 30.20 5.73
C VAL A 374 17.89 29.59 4.35
N THR A 375 16.90 28.83 3.89
CA THR A 375 16.83 28.30 2.52
C THR A 375 15.75 29.03 1.71
N LYS A 376 15.73 28.86 0.38
CA LYS A 376 14.71 29.40 -0.51
C LYS A 376 13.94 28.28 -1.17
N ALA A 377 12.62 28.37 -1.18
CA ALA A 377 11.79 27.49 -2.00
C ALA A 377 11.82 27.91 -3.48
N MET A 378 11.29 27.05 -4.36
CA MET A 378 11.19 27.27 -5.81
C MET A 378 10.49 28.60 -6.19
N ASN A 379 9.58 29.10 -5.35
CA ASN A 379 8.89 30.40 -5.56
C ASN A 379 9.66 31.61 -5.00
N GLY A 380 10.90 31.41 -4.53
CA GLY A 380 11.76 32.44 -3.95
C GLY A 380 11.48 32.76 -2.48
N LYS A 381 10.43 32.18 -1.88
CA LYS A 381 10.07 32.40 -0.47
C LYS A 381 11.15 31.86 0.45
N SER A 382 11.55 32.65 1.44
CA SER A 382 12.58 32.30 2.40
C SER A 382 12.03 31.44 3.55
N ILE A 383 12.75 30.37 3.89
CA ILE A 383 12.41 29.44 4.96
C ILE A 383 13.54 29.41 5.98
N GLU A 384 13.26 29.81 7.21
CA GLU A 384 14.15 29.61 8.35
C GLU A 384 14.00 28.19 8.89
N VAL A 385 15.14 27.50 9.02
CA VAL A 385 15.24 26.18 9.61
C VAL A 385 15.38 26.35 11.12
N GLN A 386 14.31 26.17 11.88
CA GLN A 386 14.35 26.17 13.34
C GLN A 386 14.81 24.82 13.90
N GLY A 387 14.50 23.73 13.21
CA GLY A 387 14.94 22.38 13.56
C GLY A 387 15.16 21.54 12.31
N THR A 388 16.23 20.76 12.28
CA THR A 388 16.58 19.89 11.14
C THR A 388 15.82 18.57 11.15
N ASP A 389 15.08 18.28 12.23
CA ASP A 389 14.16 17.15 12.42
C ASP A 389 12.73 17.46 11.93
N HIS A 390 12.61 18.53 11.14
CA HIS A 390 11.40 19.06 10.52
C HIS A 390 11.68 19.34 9.03
N GLU A 391 12.38 18.39 8.43
CA GLU A 391 12.82 18.40 7.05
C GLU A 391 11.73 17.97 6.07
N ASP A 392 10.81 17.14 6.55
CA ASP A 392 9.63 16.64 5.86
C ASP A 392 8.88 17.75 5.09
N VAL A 393 8.61 18.88 5.75
CA VAL A 393 7.90 20.00 5.14
C VAL A 393 8.76 20.76 4.12
N LEU A 394 10.09 20.79 4.28
CA LEU A 394 11.02 21.42 3.34
C LEU A 394 11.03 20.66 2.02
N VAL A 395 11.10 19.32 2.11
CA VAL A 395 11.12 18.43 0.96
C VAL A 395 9.79 18.48 0.19
N LEU A 396 8.66 18.56 0.89
CA LEU A 396 7.34 18.68 0.27
C LEU A 396 7.08 20.06 -0.35
N ALA A 397 7.63 21.15 0.20
CA ALA A 397 7.37 22.51 -0.28
C ALA A 397 7.68 22.70 -1.77
N ASP A 398 8.87 22.27 -2.21
CA ASP A 398 9.28 22.40 -3.61
C ASP A 398 8.47 21.49 -4.53
N ALA A 399 8.10 20.29 -4.08
CA ALA A 399 7.27 19.37 -4.84
C ALA A 399 5.83 19.88 -5.02
N LEU A 400 5.26 20.50 -3.98
CA LEU A 400 3.94 21.15 -4.03
C LEU A 400 3.93 22.33 -5.01
N LEU A 401 4.98 23.15 -5.00
CA LEU A 401 5.12 24.23 -5.98
C LEU A 401 5.27 23.69 -7.40
N TYR A 402 6.04 22.62 -7.60
CA TYR A 402 6.21 21.99 -8.91
C TYR A 402 4.91 21.41 -9.47
N ALA A 403 3.98 20.98 -8.62
CA ALA A 403 2.68 20.44 -9.01
C ALA A 403 1.85 21.39 -9.88
N GLN A 404 2.06 22.71 -9.77
CA GLN A 404 1.32 23.72 -10.54
C GLN A 404 1.51 23.56 -12.06
N ASN A 405 2.65 22.99 -12.49
CA ASN A 405 2.99 22.80 -13.89
C ASN A 405 2.03 21.85 -14.63
N PHE A 406 1.22 21.09 -13.90
CA PHE A 406 0.29 20.10 -14.44
C PHE A 406 -1.16 20.57 -14.44
N CYS A 407 -1.45 21.80 -14.00
CA CYS A 407 -2.82 22.32 -13.88
C CYS A 407 -3.79 21.32 -13.21
N PRO A 408 -3.51 20.85 -11.98
CA PRO A 408 -4.23 19.72 -11.38
C PRO A 408 -5.73 19.99 -11.17
N LYS A 409 -6.53 18.92 -11.16
CA LYS A 409 -7.91 18.94 -10.65
C LYS A 409 -7.90 19.23 -9.15
N PHE A 410 -7.03 18.53 -8.41
CA PHE A 410 -6.69 18.76 -7.02
C PHE A 410 -5.33 18.11 -6.69
N ILE A 411 -4.74 18.50 -5.57
CA ILE A 411 -3.46 17.98 -5.06
C ILE A 411 -3.70 17.22 -3.76
N VAL A 412 -3.14 16.03 -3.65
CA VAL A 412 -3.06 15.29 -2.38
C VAL A 412 -1.61 15.04 -2.06
N ASP A 413 -1.11 15.55 -0.93
CA ASP A 413 0.21 15.20 -0.45
C ASP A 413 0.14 14.31 0.80
N ILE A 414 1.09 13.38 0.92
CA ILE A 414 1.19 12.42 1.99
C ILE A 414 2.61 12.48 2.56
N GLY A 415 2.72 12.54 3.88
CA GLY A 415 4.02 12.49 4.56
C GLY A 415 3.91 12.08 6.02
N THR A 416 5.06 11.83 6.64
CA THR A 416 5.22 11.56 8.07
C THR A 416 5.66 12.81 8.81
N THR A 417 4.85 13.87 8.69
CA THR A 417 5.26 15.27 8.93
C THR A 417 5.27 15.73 10.39
N SER A 418 4.74 14.93 11.32
CA SER A 418 4.64 15.34 12.71
C SER A 418 4.56 14.16 13.67
N GLY A 419 5.66 13.93 14.41
CA GLY A 419 5.71 12.94 15.49
C GLY A 419 4.60 13.13 16.54
N MET A 420 4.13 14.37 16.77
CA MET A 420 3.04 14.67 17.70
C MET A 420 1.67 14.10 17.26
N MET A 421 1.53 13.63 16.02
CA MET A 421 0.31 12.94 15.58
C MET A 421 0.11 11.64 16.37
N ARG A 422 1.21 10.97 16.77
CA ARG A 422 1.16 9.77 17.64
C ARG A 422 0.55 10.07 18.99
N ASN A 423 0.85 11.24 19.55
CA ASN A 423 0.26 11.70 20.81
C ASN A 423 -1.21 12.10 20.67
N ALA A 424 -1.63 12.54 19.47
CA ALA A 424 -2.99 13.03 19.23
C ALA A 424 -3.99 11.90 18.95
N LEU A 425 -3.65 10.95 18.08
CA LEU A 425 -4.58 9.91 17.62
C LEU A 425 -4.06 8.47 17.79
N ASP A 426 -2.81 8.29 18.24
CA ASP A 426 -2.15 6.97 18.24
C ASP A 426 -2.33 6.25 16.88
N GLU A 427 -2.40 4.92 16.81
CA GLU A 427 -2.61 4.20 15.54
C GLU A 427 -4.05 4.33 14.95
N ALA A 428 -4.96 5.11 15.56
CA ALA A 428 -6.40 5.00 15.27
C ALA A 428 -6.80 5.47 13.86
N ALA A 429 -6.29 6.63 13.41
CA ALA A 429 -6.66 7.27 12.15
C ALA A 429 -5.58 8.24 11.67
N CYS A 430 -5.43 8.42 10.35
CA CYS A 430 -4.53 9.44 9.80
C CYS A 430 -5.07 10.85 10.04
N GLY A 431 -4.18 11.84 10.20
CA GLY A 431 -4.58 13.24 10.25
C GLY A 431 -4.77 13.83 8.85
N ILE A 432 -5.91 14.49 8.62
CA ILE A 432 -6.24 15.13 7.35
C ILE A 432 -6.35 16.64 7.54
N PHE A 433 -5.65 17.38 6.70
CA PHE A 433 -5.75 18.84 6.61
C PHE A 433 -6.14 19.21 5.19
N THR A 434 -7.21 19.97 5.01
CA THR A 434 -7.66 20.33 3.66
C THR A 434 -8.35 21.68 3.64
N ASN A 435 -8.17 22.38 2.52
CA ASN A 435 -8.88 23.61 2.21
C ASN A 435 -10.23 23.38 1.50
N SER A 436 -10.61 22.12 1.26
CA SER A 436 -11.80 21.74 0.49
C SER A 436 -12.71 20.83 1.29
N GLU A 437 -13.95 21.28 1.52
CA GLU A 437 -14.98 20.46 2.16
C GLU A 437 -15.32 19.22 1.32
N ILE A 438 -15.27 19.36 -0.01
CA ILE A 438 -15.57 18.27 -0.94
C ILE A 438 -14.54 17.14 -0.78
N LEU A 439 -13.25 17.48 -0.74
CA LEU A 439 -12.19 16.49 -0.54
C LEU A 439 -12.32 15.80 0.82
N TRP A 440 -12.62 16.55 1.87
CA TRP A 440 -12.85 15.99 3.21
C TRP A 440 -13.98 14.95 3.22
N GLN A 441 -15.15 15.29 2.65
CA GLN A 441 -16.27 14.34 2.64
C GLN A 441 -15.95 13.10 1.80
N GLN A 442 -15.26 13.26 0.67
CA GLN A 442 -14.87 12.13 -0.18
C GLN A 442 -13.88 11.19 0.53
N ILE A 443 -12.81 11.71 1.13
CA ILE A 443 -11.81 10.87 1.82
C ILE A 443 -12.42 10.22 3.08
N LYS A 444 -13.32 10.92 3.78
CA LYS A 444 -14.05 10.37 4.92
C LYS A 444 -14.88 9.16 4.49
N HIS A 445 -15.67 9.28 3.42
CA HIS A 445 -16.46 8.16 2.89
C HIS A 445 -15.57 7.00 2.44
N ALA A 446 -14.45 7.26 1.76
CA ALA A 446 -13.50 6.23 1.38
C ALA A 446 -12.95 5.50 2.62
N SER A 447 -12.60 6.23 3.67
CA SER A 447 -12.08 5.65 4.92
C SER A 447 -13.10 4.77 5.65
N MET A 448 -14.40 5.10 5.55
CA MET A 448 -15.49 4.29 6.11
C MET A 448 -15.57 2.92 5.44
N HIS A 449 -15.36 2.86 4.12
CA HIS A 449 -15.42 1.63 3.34
C HIS A 449 -14.17 0.75 3.53
N THR A 450 -12.98 1.35 3.61
CA THR A 450 -11.71 0.61 3.75
C THR A 450 -11.41 0.23 5.19
N GLY A 451 -12.01 0.91 6.16
CA GLY A 451 -11.67 0.80 7.58
C GLY A 451 -10.32 1.41 7.99
N ASP A 452 -9.56 1.93 7.03
CA ASP A 452 -8.34 2.66 7.30
C ASP A 452 -8.69 4.15 7.52
N ARG A 453 -9.08 4.43 8.77
CA ARG A 453 -9.73 5.67 9.20
C ARG A 453 -8.88 6.92 8.98
N VAL A 454 -9.59 8.02 8.80
CA VAL A 454 -9.02 9.37 8.71
C VAL A 454 -9.79 10.33 9.61
N TRP A 455 -9.10 11.35 10.12
CA TRP A 455 -9.70 12.36 10.98
C TRP A 455 -9.26 13.77 10.58
N ARG A 456 -10.20 14.71 10.53
CA ARG A 456 -9.92 16.08 10.09
C ARG A 456 -9.33 16.90 11.23
N PHE A 457 -8.21 17.56 10.93
CA PHE A 457 -7.60 18.56 11.77
C PHE A 457 -7.83 19.98 11.23
N PRO A 458 -7.75 21.00 12.10
CA PRO A 458 -7.97 22.38 11.71
C PRO A 458 -6.81 22.96 10.88
N LEU A 459 -7.16 23.66 9.80
CA LEU A 459 -6.24 24.45 8.97
C LEU A 459 -6.48 25.96 9.18
N TRP A 460 -6.36 26.41 10.43
CA TRP A 460 -6.70 27.77 10.84
C TRP A 460 -5.57 28.76 10.64
N ASN A 461 -5.93 30.04 10.40
CA ASN A 461 -4.98 31.14 10.32
C ASN A 461 -4.17 31.36 11.61
N PHE A 462 -4.67 30.86 12.75
CA PHE A 462 -3.91 30.84 14.00
C PHE A 462 -2.55 30.14 13.83
N TYR A 463 -2.52 28.98 13.16
CA TYR A 463 -1.28 28.24 12.93
C TYR A 463 -0.43 28.86 11.82
N THR A 464 -1.06 29.40 10.77
CA THR A 464 -0.35 30.16 9.72
C THR A 464 0.44 31.31 10.33
N LYS A 465 -0.18 32.11 11.21
CA LYS A 465 0.50 33.22 11.90
C LYS A 465 1.70 32.75 12.73
N GLN A 466 1.66 31.55 13.30
CA GLN A 466 2.77 31.01 14.10
C GLN A 466 3.96 30.60 13.23
N VAL A 467 3.72 30.07 12.03
CA VAL A 467 4.82 29.68 11.11
C VAL A 467 5.33 30.85 10.29
N THR A 468 4.57 31.94 10.16
CA THR A 468 4.99 33.19 9.48
C THR A 468 5.34 34.32 10.46
N ALA A 469 5.60 34.00 11.73
CA ALA A 469 5.92 35.01 12.75
C ALA A 469 7.37 35.52 12.68
N GLY A 470 8.23 34.82 11.93
CA GLY A 470 9.64 35.13 11.80
C GLY A 470 9.90 36.57 11.34
N ALA A 471 10.87 37.23 11.97
CA ALA A 471 11.25 38.59 11.62
C ALA A 471 12.26 38.65 10.44
N ALA A 472 13.00 37.57 10.21
CA ALA A 472 14.10 37.50 9.24
C ALA A 472 13.84 36.56 8.06
N SER A 473 12.69 35.89 8.04
CA SER A 473 12.29 34.88 7.05
C SER A 473 10.78 34.98 6.81
N ASP A 474 10.32 34.53 5.65
CA ASP A 474 8.89 34.55 5.32
C ASP A 474 8.13 33.43 6.05
N VAL A 475 8.78 32.29 6.26
CA VAL A 475 8.21 31.11 6.94
C VAL A 475 9.28 30.40 7.77
N GLN A 476 8.88 29.78 8.87
CA GLN A 476 9.71 28.97 9.75
C GLN A 476 9.22 27.52 9.73
N ASN A 477 10.12 26.54 9.57
CA ASN A 477 9.73 25.13 9.39
C ASN A 477 9.14 24.45 10.66
N TYR A 478 9.22 25.10 11.83
CA TYR A 478 8.57 24.64 13.06
C TYR A 478 7.49 25.61 13.57
N GLY A 479 7.77 26.92 13.48
CA GLY A 479 6.90 28.01 13.92
C GLY A 479 6.87 28.20 15.44
N GLU A 480 6.37 29.35 15.87
CA GLU A 480 6.30 29.73 17.28
C GLU A 480 5.25 28.94 18.08
N GLY A 481 5.24 29.15 19.40
CA GLY A 481 4.26 28.58 20.32
C GLY A 481 4.60 27.18 20.85
N ARG A 482 3.82 26.72 21.83
CA ARG A 482 4.13 25.53 22.64
C ARG A 482 3.53 24.22 22.12
N GLY A 483 2.64 24.25 21.14
CA GLY A 483 1.89 23.06 20.72
C GLY A 483 1.28 23.18 19.33
N GLY A 484 0.46 22.19 18.96
CA GLY A 484 -0.22 22.15 17.66
C GLY A 484 0.70 21.85 16.47
N ARG A 485 1.79 21.11 16.67
CA ARG A 485 2.78 20.80 15.60
C ARG A 485 2.15 20.21 14.33
N PRO A 486 1.19 19.27 14.38
CA PRO A 486 0.55 18.80 13.15
C PRO A 486 -0.12 19.93 12.36
N CYS A 487 -0.85 20.80 13.04
CA CYS A 487 -1.53 21.94 12.42
C CYS A 487 -0.54 22.98 11.90
N LYS A 488 0.59 23.19 12.60
CA LYS A 488 1.68 24.04 12.11
C LYS A 488 2.37 23.45 10.87
N ALA A 489 2.58 22.13 10.81
CA ALA A 489 3.10 21.43 9.63
C ALA A 489 2.23 21.72 8.40
N ALA A 490 0.93 21.47 8.54
CA ALA A 490 -0.02 21.70 7.46
C ALA A 490 -0.14 23.20 7.11
N ALA A 491 -0.09 24.08 8.10
CA ALA A 491 -0.08 25.52 7.86
C ALA A 491 1.17 25.98 7.10
N PHE A 492 2.34 25.40 7.40
CA PHE A 492 3.56 25.61 6.63
C PHE A 492 3.38 25.15 5.18
N LEU A 493 2.93 23.92 4.96
CA LEU A 493 2.73 23.37 3.61
C LEU A 493 1.76 24.23 2.79
N ARG A 494 0.69 24.74 3.41
CA ARG A 494 -0.29 25.64 2.77
C ARG A 494 0.34 26.86 2.11
N GLU A 495 1.48 27.34 2.61
CA GLU A 495 2.20 28.49 2.05
C GLU A 495 2.89 28.18 0.71
N PHE A 496 3.00 26.91 0.34
CA PHE A 496 3.65 26.39 -0.87
C PHE A 496 2.68 25.66 -1.81
N VAL A 497 1.39 25.64 -1.46
CA VAL A 497 0.35 25.01 -2.26
C VAL A 497 -0.12 25.99 -3.34
N PRO A 498 -0.13 25.60 -4.62
CA PRO A 498 -0.67 26.45 -5.68
C PRO A 498 -2.19 26.60 -5.56
N CYS A 499 -2.76 27.60 -6.25
CA CYS A 499 -4.20 27.82 -6.25
C CYS A 499 -4.98 26.56 -6.67
N GLY A 500 -5.88 26.09 -5.80
CA GLY A 500 -6.71 24.91 -6.08
C GLY A 500 -7.17 24.18 -4.84
N GLN A 501 -7.82 23.02 -5.07
CA GLN A 501 -8.19 22.11 -4.00
C GLN A 501 -6.97 21.30 -3.57
N TRP A 502 -6.76 21.23 -2.25
CA TRP A 502 -5.60 20.58 -1.66
C TRP A 502 -5.95 19.82 -0.38
N MET A 503 -5.30 18.68 -0.18
CA MET A 503 -5.40 17.86 1.01
C MET A 503 -4.03 17.29 1.39
N HIS A 504 -3.61 17.55 2.62
CA HIS A 504 -2.46 16.91 3.26
C HIS A 504 -2.92 15.75 4.14
N ILE A 505 -2.23 14.61 4.01
CA ILE A 505 -2.40 13.41 4.83
C ILE A 505 -1.13 13.22 5.66
N ASP A 506 -1.24 13.44 6.97
CA ASP A 506 -0.20 13.08 7.93
C ASP A 506 -0.40 11.63 8.38
N ALA A 507 0.52 10.77 7.94
CA ALA A 507 0.52 9.34 8.19
C ALA A 507 1.52 8.90 9.29
N THR A 508 2.12 9.86 10.02
CA THR A 508 3.20 9.58 11.00
C THR A 508 2.80 8.57 12.07
N ASN A 509 1.55 8.63 12.51
CA ASN A 509 1.01 7.83 13.59
C ASN A 509 0.57 6.43 13.17
N VAL A 510 0.20 6.26 11.90
CA VAL A 510 -0.21 4.95 11.35
C VAL A 510 0.91 4.21 10.63
N MET A 511 2.12 4.77 10.61
CA MET A 511 3.29 4.20 9.93
C MET A 511 3.65 2.80 10.47
N VAL A 512 3.61 2.63 11.79
CA VAL A 512 3.96 1.39 12.50
C VAL A 512 2.71 0.85 13.18
N THR A 513 2.57 -0.47 13.24
CA THR A 513 1.58 -1.12 14.08
C THR A 513 2.16 -2.17 14.99
N ASN A 514 1.60 -2.30 16.19
CA ASN A 514 1.88 -3.40 17.10
C ASN A 514 1.24 -4.75 16.68
N GLY A 515 0.37 -4.74 15.66
CA GLY A 515 -0.33 -5.91 15.12
C GLY A 515 -1.46 -6.46 16.02
N LYS A 516 -1.91 -5.67 17.00
CA LYS A 516 -3.04 -6.00 17.89
C LYS A 516 -4.29 -5.18 17.57
N ALA A 517 -4.12 -3.92 17.19
CA ALA A 517 -5.25 -3.03 16.88
C ALA A 517 -5.92 -3.37 15.53
N PHE A 518 -5.13 -3.85 14.57
CA PHE A 518 -5.58 -4.27 13.25
C PHE A 518 -5.05 -5.69 13.01
N GLU A 519 -5.81 -6.72 13.37
CA GLU A 519 -5.31 -8.11 13.38
C GLU A 519 -4.95 -8.63 11.99
N TYR A 520 -5.48 -8.02 10.94
CA TYR A 520 -5.11 -8.30 9.57
C TYR A 520 -3.77 -7.67 9.14
N ILE A 521 -3.04 -7.00 10.04
CA ILE A 521 -1.71 -6.47 9.79
C ILE A 521 -0.76 -6.99 10.89
N ARG A 522 0.25 -7.76 10.51
CA ARG A 522 1.29 -8.21 11.44
C ARG A 522 2.09 -7.01 11.98
N LYS A 523 2.63 -7.16 13.20
CA LYS A 523 3.54 -6.18 13.83
C LYS A 523 4.65 -5.77 12.86
N GLY A 524 4.85 -4.47 12.69
CA GLY A 524 5.80 -3.89 11.75
C GLY A 524 5.27 -2.61 11.12
N MET A 525 5.75 -2.30 9.92
CA MET A 525 5.22 -1.20 9.11
C MET A 525 3.83 -1.56 8.58
N ALA A 526 2.91 -0.61 8.64
CA ALA A 526 1.50 -0.88 8.38
C ALA A 526 1.07 -0.56 6.93
N GLY A 527 1.82 0.25 6.19
CA GLY A 527 1.46 0.66 4.82
C GLY A 527 0.20 1.52 4.71
N ARG A 528 -0.22 2.15 5.79
CA ARG A 528 -1.44 2.97 5.86
C ARG A 528 -1.13 4.43 5.48
N PRO A 529 -2.02 5.18 4.79
CA PRO A 529 -3.39 4.81 4.43
C PRO A 529 -3.60 4.40 2.96
N THR A 530 -2.79 3.47 2.44
CA THR A 530 -2.78 3.12 0.98
C THR A 530 -4.16 2.77 0.43
N ARG A 531 -4.94 1.92 1.13
CA ARG A 531 -6.26 1.47 0.63
C ARG A 531 -7.27 2.62 0.57
N THR A 532 -7.26 3.50 1.57
CA THR A 532 -8.14 4.68 1.60
C THR A 532 -7.83 5.65 0.47
N LEU A 533 -6.56 5.86 0.12
CA LEU A 533 -6.20 6.72 -1.02
C LEU A 533 -6.70 6.15 -2.35
N ILE A 534 -6.54 4.83 -2.56
CA ILE A 534 -7.03 4.14 -3.77
C ILE A 534 -8.55 4.25 -3.86
N GLU A 535 -9.26 3.97 -2.76
CA GLU A 535 -10.71 4.02 -2.71
C GLU A 535 -11.25 5.45 -2.93
N PHE A 536 -10.59 6.45 -2.35
CA PHE A 536 -10.93 7.86 -2.55
C PHE A 536 -10.84 8.27 -4.02
N ILE A 537 -9.78 7.87 -4.71
CA ILE A 537 -9.63 8.16 -6.14
C ILE A 537 -10.71 7.42 -6.94
N ALA A 538 -10.94 6.13 -6.68
CA ALA A 538 -11.97 5.33 -7.36
C ALA A 538 -13.38 5.95 -7.21
N GLN A 539 -13.78 6.32 -6.00
CA GLN A 539 -15.08 6.94 -5.73
C GLN A 539 -15.23 8.33 -6.36
N THR A 540 -14.14 9.08 -6.46
CA THR A 540 -14.15 10.41 -7.07
C THR A 540 -14.45 10.33 -8.56
N ILE A 541 -13.99 9.27 -9.24
CA ILE A 541 -14.23 9.04 -10.67
C ILE A 541 -15.65 8.53 -10.92
N CYS A 542 -16.16 7.61 -10.08
CA CYS A 542 -17.50 7.02 -10.24
C CYS A 542 -18.63 8.07 -10.27
N LYS A 543 -18.47 9.18 -9.54
CA LYS A 543 -19.44 10.30 -9.54
C LYS A 543 -19.44 11.07 -10.87
N ASP A 544 -18.31 11.15 -11.56
CA ASP A 544 -18.18 11.84 -12.85
C ASP A 544 -18.69 10.97 -14.02
N THR A 545 -18.71 9.64 -13.85
CA THR A 545 -19.23 8.67 -14.85
C THR A 545 -20.68 8.23 -14.64
N ALA A 546 -21.31 8.56 -13.51
CA ALA A 546 -22.73 8.26 -13.31
C ALA A 546 -23.58 9.03 -14.33
N PRO A 547 -24.54 8.39 -15.04
CA PRO A 547 -25.38 9.09 -16.00
C PRO A 547 -26.10 10.23 -15.28
N LYS A 548 -25.84 11.47 -15.71
CA LYS A 548 -26.57 12.64 -15.24
C LYS A 548 -28.04 12.42 -15.57
N LEU A 549 -28.83 12.06 -14.55
CA LEU A 549 -30.29 12.04 -14.64
C LEU A 549 -30.72 13.45 -15.05
N ASN A 550 -31.10 13.60 -16.32
CA ASN A 550 -31.75 14.79 -16.84
C ASN A 550 -33.11 14.90 -16.14
N ILE A 551 -33.13 15.51 -14.96
CA ILE A 551 -34.36 15.98 -14.34
C ILE A 551 -34.80 17.17 -15.19
N LYS A 552 -35.62 16.89 -16.20
CA LYS A 552 -36.40 17.94 -16.87
C LYS A 552 -37.24 18.60 -15.78
N LYS A 553 -36.99 19.90 -15.56
CA LYS A 553 -37.82 20.77 -14.70
C LYS A 553 -39.22 20.88 -15.26
#